data_AF-A0A4S1CAX6-F1
#
_entry.id   AF-A0A4S1CAX6-F1
#
_cell.length_a   1.000
_cell.length_b   1.000
_cell.length_c   1.000
_cell.angle_alpha   90.00
_cell.angle_beta   90.00
_cell.angle_gamma   90.00
#
_symmetry.space_group_name_H-M   'P 1'
#
loop_
_entity.id
_entity.type
_entity.pdbx_description
1 polymer ?
#
loop_
_entity_poly.entity_id
_entity_poly.type
_entity_poly.pdbx_seq_one_letter_code
_entity_poly.pdbx_strand_id
1 'polypeptide(L)'
;MATGNAGSMTQRHPVLIAMAAGLIAGAAASASDGLLDRLVSEQQKRRGRRVREAPAHQVAGPRFAAKIAGRRLNRKEKERAKAVFGVLYGLGWGAIHGGLRRKFPVLSRWGGLPFAIPFFFACDGVIAPGLGMSPGLKRIPWQPSVKEMGNHIAWTVTAELVHRVVGKGR
;
A
#
# COMPACT_ATOMS: atom_id res chain seq x y z
N MET A 1 -25.31 -39.91 -9.41
CA MET A 1 -24.54 -38.95 -10.22
C MET A 1 -24.31 -37.70 -9.39
N ALA A 2 -23.11 -37.54 -8.82
CA ALA A 2 -22.74 -36.37 -8.02
C ALA A 2 -21.98 -35.40 -8.91
N THR A 3 -22.66 -34.37 -9.41
CA THR A 3 -22.01 -33.27 -10.13
C THR A 3 -21.31 -32.38 -9.10
N GLY A 4 -19.99 -32.54 -9.01
CA GLY A 4 -19.14 -31.73 -8.17
C GLY A 4 -19.28 -30.26 -8.53
N ASN A 5 -19.83 -29.48 -7.60
CA ASN A 5 -19.93 -28.04 -7.71
C ASN A 5 -18.50 -27.45 -7.68
N ALA A 6 -17.94 -27.19 -8.86
CA ALA A 6 -16.67 -26.51 -9.02
C ALA A 6 -16.84 -25.02 -8.69
N GLY A 7 -17.05 -24.71 -7.41
CA GLY A 7 -16.99 -23.35 -6.90
C GLY A 7 -15.67 -22.73 -7.36
N SER A 8 -15.75 -21.62 -8.10
CA SER A 8 -14.59 -20.93 -8.69
C SER A 8 -13.43 -20.71 -7.70
N MET A 9 -12.20 -20.54 -8.19
CA MET A 9 -11.02 -20.19 -7.35
C MET A 9 -11.27 -18.98 -6.43
N THR A 10 -12.07 -18.00 -6.88
CA THR A 10 -12.47 -16.82 -6.07
C THR A 10 -13.43 -17.16 -4.93
N GLN A 11 -14.20 -18.24 -5.06
CA GLN A 11 -15.03 -18.79 -3.99
C GLN A 11 -14.27 -19.78 -3.11
N ARG A 12 -13.34 -20.56 -3.66
CA ARG A 12 -12.52 -21.53 -2.91
C ARG A 12 -11.43 -20.87 -2.08
N HIS A 13 -10.81 -19.80 -2.59
CA HIS A 13 -9.67 -19.12 -1.96
C HIS A 13 -9.72 -17.59 -2.06
N PRO A 14 -10.80 -16.92 -1.60
CA PRO A 14 -10.97 -15.47 -1.71
C PRO A 14 -9.85 -14.69 -1.01
N VAL A 15 -9.36 -15.20 0.13
CA VAL A 15 -8.31 -14.53 0.92
C VAL A 15 -6.94 -14.65 0.25
N LEU A 16 -6.59 -15.81 -0.31
CA LEU A 16 -5.32 -15.99 -1.03
C LEU A 16 -5.22 -15.07 -2.25
N ILE A 17 -6.32 -14.96 -3.02
CA ILE A 17 -6.37 -14.04 -4.17
C ILE A 17 -6.25 -12.58 -3.71
N ALA A 18 -6.92 -12.21 -2.62
CA ALA A 18 -6.83 -10.86 -2.06
C ALA A 18 -5.41 -10.51 -1.59
N MET A 19 -4.76 -11.45 -0.91
CA MET A 19 -3.36 -11.31 -0.49
C MET A 19 -2.41 -11.19 -1.69
N ALA A 20 -2.57 -12.05 -2.71
CA ALA A 20 -1.78 -11.97 -3.94
C ALA A 20 -2.00 -10.65 -4.69
N ALA A 21 -3.25 -10.19 -4.79
CA ALA A 21 -3.58 -8.90 -5.38
C ALA A 21 -2.89 -7.74 -4.64
N GLY A 22 -2.87 -7.79 -3.31
CA GLY A 22 -2.20 -6.77 -2.50
C GLY A 22 -0.67 -6.78 -2.62
N LEU A 23 -0.04 -7.94 -2.81
CA LEU A 23 1.39 -8.05 -3.12
C LEU A 23 1.73 -7.44 -4.49
N ILE A 24 0.98 -7.81 -5.53
CA ILE A 24 1.16 -7.28 -6.89
C ILE A 24 0.94 -5.76 -6.88
N ALA A 25 -0.10 -5.30 -6.19
CA ALA A 25 -0.36 -3.89 -5.99
C ALA A 25 0.77 -3.16 -5.24
N GLY A 26 1.39 -3.80 -4.25
CA GLY A 26 2.57 -3.26 -3.56
C GLY A 26 3.75 -3.04 -4.50
N ALA A 27 4.01 -3.98 -5.41
CA ALA A 27 5.03 -3.83 -6.43
C ALA A 27 4.69 -2.70 -7.42
N ALA A 28 3.43 -2.61 -7.85
CA ALA A 28 2.97 -1.54 -8.75
C ALA A 28 3.07 -0.15 -8.10
N ALA A 29 2.71 -0.02 -6.83
CA ALA A 29 2.86 1.22 -6.07
C ALA A 29 4.34 1.62 -5.89
N SER A 30 5.22 0.64 -5.72
CA SER A 30 6.67 0.89 -5.66
C SER A 30 7.21 1.40 -7.00
N ALA A 31 6.72 0.85 -8.11
CA ALA A 31 7.06 1.33 -9.45
C ALA A 31 6.47 2.72 -9.73
N SER A 32 5.24 2.99 -9.30
CA SER A 32 4.60 4.30 -9.46
C SER A 32 5.31 5.39 -8.68
N ASP A 33 5.92 5.07 -7.52
CA ASP A 33 6.64 6.05 -6.71
C ASP A 33 7.74 6.74 -7.52
N GLY A 34 8.52 5.99 -8.27
CA GLY A 34 9.57 6.53 -9.13
C GLY A 34 9.04 7.38 -10.29
N LEU A 35 7.88 7.02 -10.84
CA LEU A 35 7.23 7.79 -11.91
C LEU A 35 6.63 9.10 -11.38
N LEU A 36 5.89 9.04 -10.28
CA LEU A 36 5.23 10.18 -9.67
C LEU A 36 6.23 11.13 -9.00
N ASP A 37 7.37 10.64 -8.51
CA ASP A 37 8.43 11.50 -7.96
C ASP A 37 8.99 12.48 -9.00
N ARG A 38 8.94 12.14 -10.30
CA ARG A 38 9.34 13.06 -11.39
C ARG A 38 8.42 14.27 -11.50
N LEU A 39 7.18 14.17 -11.02
CA LEU A 39 6.20 15.26 -11.03
C LEU A 39 6.35 16.20 -9.81
N VAL A 40 7.16 15.81 -8.83
CA VAL A 40 7.44 16.65 -7.66
C VAL A 40 8.59 17.60 -7.98
N SER A 41 8.39 18.89 -7.75
CA SER A 41 9.43 19.90 -7.97
C SER A 41 10.59 19.74 -6.98
N GLU A 42 11.81 20.06 -7.41
CA GLU A 42 12.99 19.98 -6.54
C GLU A 42 12.88 20.88 -5.31
N GLN A 43 12.20 22.02 -5.42
CA GLN A 43 11.93 22.88 -4.27
C GLN A 43 11.09 22.15 -3.21
N GLN A 44 10.04 21.44 -3.63
CA GLN A 44 9.17 20.67 -2.73
C GLN A 44 9.89 19.43 -2.19
N LYS A 45 10.73 18.76 -2.98
CA LYS A 45 11.58 17.66 -2.50
C LYS A 45 12.56 18.14 -1.43
N ARG A 46 13.24 19.27 -1.65
CA ARG A 46 14.16 19.90 -0.68
C ARG A 46 13.43 20.24 0.62
N ARG A 47 12.23 20.84 0.54
CA ARG A 47 11.39 21.11 1.73
C ARG A 47 10.99 19.81 2.45
N GLY A 48 10.64 18.77 1.70
CA GLY A 48 10.30 17.45 2.23
C GLY A 48 11.48 16.83 3.01
N ARG A 49 12.69 16.90 2.46
CA ARG A 49 13.91 16.39 3.11
C ARG A 49 14.24 17.07 4.45
N ARG A 50 13.77 18.30 4.67
CA ARG A 50 13.95 19.01 5.95
C ARG A 50 13.05 18.48 7.07
N VAL A 51 11.92 17.86 6.72
CA VAL A 51 10.94 17.37 7.70
C VAL A 51 10.90 15.84 7.80
N ARG A 52 11.39 15.12 6.78
CA ARG A 52 11.52 13.66 6.78
C ARG A 52 12.72 13.21 5.95
N GLU A 53 13.42 12.19 6.42
CA GLU A 53 14.57 11.61 5.69
C GLU A 53 14.15 10.90 4.40
N ALA A 54 12.99 10.23 4.42
CA ALA A 54 12.43 9.49 3.29
C ALA A 54 10.90 9.35 3.44
N PRO A 55 10.19 8.93 2.37
CA PRO A 55 8.76 8.62 2.44
C PRO A 55 8.40 7.59 3.52
N ALA A 56 7.20 7.72 4.08
CA ALA A 56 6.70 6.88 5.18
C ALA A 56 6.79 5.38 4.83
N HIS A 57 6.37 4.99 3.63
CA HIS A 57 6.39 3.61 3.16
C HIS A 57 7.81 3.01 3.08
N GLN A 58 8.86 3.83 2.96
CA GLN A 58 10.25 3.36 2.90
C GLN A 58 10.90 3.24 4.28
N VAL A 59 10.50 4.09 5.23
CA VAL A 59 11.08 4.12 6.58
C VAL A 59 10.30 3.30 7.60
N ALA A 60 9.02 3.01 7.34
CA ALA A 60 8.16 2.29 8.27
C ALA A 60 8.74 0.93 8.68
N GLY A 61 9.12 0.08 7.71
CA GLY A 61 9.73 -1.22 7.99
C GLY A 61 10.99 -1.14 8.84
N PRO A 62 12.03 -0.39 8.41
CA PRO A 62 13.25 -0.19 9.19
C PRO A 62 13.01 0.39 10.59
N ARG A 63 12.13 1.38 10.74
CA ARG A 63 11.83 2.00 12.04
C ARG A 63 11.08 1.05 12.96
N PHE A 64 10.12 0.31 12.43
CA PHE A 64 9.38 -0.71 13.19
C PHE A 64 10.31 -1.81 13.67
N ALA A 65 11.15 -2.34 12.78
CA ALA A 65 12.13 -3.36 13.12
C ALA A 65 13.17 -2.86 14.13
N ALA A 66 13.66 -1.62 13.99
CA ALA A 66 14.57 -1.01 14.97
C ALA A 66 13.92 -0.84 16.35
N LYS A 67 12.63 -0.44 16.39
CA LYS A 67 11.86 -0.28 17.63
C LYS A 67 11.67 -1.62 18.34
N ILE A 68 11.35 -2.68 17.62
CA ILE A 68 11.23 -4.04 18.17
C ILE A 68 12.57 -4.56 18.65
N ALA A 69 13.63 -4.37 17.86
CA ALA A 69 14.97 -4.86 18.19
C ALA A 69 15.67 -4.06 19.31
N GLY A 70 15.13 -2.91 19.71
CA GLY A 70 15.73 -2.02 20.71
C GLY A 70 17.08 -1.43 20.31
N ARG A 71 17.47 -1.52 19.02
CA ARG A 71 18.78 -1.07 18.52
C ARG A 71 18.71 -0.49 17.12
N ARG A 72 19.77 0.22 16.74
CA ARG A 72 19.95 0.66 15.35
C ARG A 72 20.21 -0.56 14.46
N LEU A 73 19.59 -0.55 13.29
CA LEU A 73 19.80 -1.55 12.25
C LEU A 73 20.94 -1.13 11.32
N ASN A 74 21.78 -2.09 10.93
CA ASN A 74 22.75 -1.88 9.85
C ASN A 74 22.05 -1.80 8.48
N ARG A 75 22.79 -1.44 7.42
CA ARG A 75 22.19 -1.25 6.09
C ARG A 75 21.46 -2.49 5.56
N LYS A 76 22.08 -3.67 5.67
CA LYS A 76 21.48 -4.93 5.21
C LYS A 76 20.19 -5.26 5.99
N GLU A 77 20.19 -5.00 7.28
CA GLU A 77 19.00 -5.18 8.13
C GLU A 77 17.87 -4.22 7.78
N LYS A 78 18.18 -2.94 7.49
CA LYS A 78 17.19 -1.97 7.02
C LYS A 78 16.56 -2.40 5.69
N GLU A 79 17.38 -2.85 4.73
CA GLU A 79 16.90 -3.31 3.43
C GLU A 79 15.98 -4.54 3.58
N ARG A 80 16.38 -5.52 4.40
CA ARG A 80 15.53 -6.68 4.73
C ARG A 80 14.24 -6.28 5.43
N ALA A 81 14.32 -5.40 6.43
CA ALA A 81 13.15 -4.91 7.16
C ALA A 81 12.17 -4.17 6.24
N LYS A 82 12.67 -3.36 5.30
CA LYS A 82 11.85 -2.70 4.28
C LYS A 82 11.14 -3.73 3.39
N ALA A 83 11.86 -4.74 2.91
CA ALA A 83 11.28 -5.78 2.04
C ALA A 83 10.22 -6.62 2.77
N VAL A 84 10.53 -7.12 3.96
CA VAL A 84 9.60 -7.90 4.79
C VAL A 84 8.35 -7.08 5.13
N PHE A 85 8.54 -5.82 5.54
CA PHE A 85 7.42 -4.93 5.81
C PHE A 85 6.56 -4.71 4.56
N GLY A 86 7.16 -4.48 3.40
CA GLY A 86 6.42 -4.33 2.14
C GLY A 86 5.58 -5.57 1.79
N VAL A 87 6.13 -6.77 1.98
CA VAL A 87 5.42 -8.05 1.78
C VAL A 87 4.24 -8.18 2.75
N LEU A 88 4.48 -8.00 4.06
CA LEU A 88 3.43 -8.10 5.07
C LEU A 88 2.36 -7.03 4.89
N TYR A 89 2.75 -5.81 4.52
CA TYR A 89 1.85 -4.71 4.21
C TYR A 89 0.98 -5.06 3.00
N GLY A 90 1.59 -5.55 1.91
CA GLY A 90 0.86 -5.97 0.71
C GLY A 90 -0.12 -7.11 0.98
N LEU A 91 0.30 -8.16 1.68
CA LEU A 91 -0.56 -9.28 2.07
C LEU A 91 -1.72 -8.80 2.97
N GLY A 92 -1.40 -8.07 4.03
CA GLY A 92 -2.38 -7.63 5.03
C GLY A 92 -3.43 -6.69 4.43
N TRP A 93 -2.99 -5.63 3.74
CA TRP A 93 -3.93 -4.71 3.09
C TRP A 93 -4.65 -5.32 1.90
N GLY A 94 -4.01 -6.27 1.20
CA GLY A 94 -4.67 -7.10 0.19
C GLY A 94 -5.87 -7.84 0.77
N ALA A 95 -5.67 -8.58 1.88
CA ALA A 95 -6.75 -9.29 2.57
C ALA A 95 -7.85 -8.35 3.06
N ILE A 96 -7.50 -7.22 3.67
CA ILE A 96 -8.46 -6.20 4.16
C ILE A 96 -9.29 -5.65 3.00
N HIS A 97 -8.63 -5.16 1.94
CA HIS A 97 -9.28 -4.61 0.76
C HIS A 97 -10.18 -5.66 0.07
N GLY A 98 -9.66 -6.88 -0.11
CA GLY A 98 -10.41 -8.00 -0.69
C GLY A 98 -11.66 -8.40 0.11
N GLY A 99 -11.62 -8.28 1.44
CA GLY A 99 -12.78 -8.44 2.30
C GLY A 99 -13.79 -7.30 2.14
N LEU A 100 -13.31 -6.05 2.21
CA LEU A 100 -14.15 -4.86 2.12
C LEU A 100 -14.87 -4.75 0.76
N ARG A 101 -14.18 -5.01 -0.35
CA ARG A 101 -14.79 -4.91 -1.70
C ARG A 101 -15.96 -5.87 -1.91
N ARG A 102 -15.96 -7.03 -1.22
CA ARG A 102 -17.07 -7.98 -1.27
C ARG A 102 -18.31 -7.47 -0.54
N LYS A 103 -18.11 -6.73 0.55
CA LYS A 103 -19.18 -6.13 1.35
C LYS A 103 -19.69 -4.82 0.77
N PHE A 104 -18.81 -4.05 0.13
CA PHE A 104 -19.08 -2.72 -0.40
C PHE A 104 -18.73 -2.66 -1.90
N PRO A 105 -19.64 -3.05 -2.81
CA PRO A 105 -19.39 -3.06 -4.26
C PRO A 105 -18.97 -1.70 -4.83
N VAL A 106 -19.33 -0.61 -4.15
CA VAL A 106 -18.93 0.77 -4.51
C VAL A 106 -17.40 0.93 -4.55
N LEU A 107 -16.66 0.20 -3.72
CA LEU A 107 -15.19 0.24 -3.71
C LEU A 107 -14.59 -0.22 -5.04
N SER A 108 -15.20 -1.22 -5.68
CA SER A 108 -14.73 -1.76 -6.96
C SER A 108 -15.24 -0.99 -8.19
N ARG A 109 -16.39 -0.31 -8.07
CA ARG A 109 -17.06 0.37 -9.20
C ARG A 109 -16.24 1.53 -9.76
N TRP A 110 -15.50 2.24 -8.90
CA TRP A 110 -14.71 3.43 -9.26
C TRP A 110 -13.21 3.18 -9.22
N GLY A 111 -12.79 1.97 -9.62
CA GLY A 111 -11.37 1.60 -9.72
C GLY A 111 -10.63 1.62 -8.38
N GLY A 112 -11.33 1.49 -7.25
CA GLY A 112 -10.72 1.51 -5.93
C GLY A 112 -10.57 2.90 -5.30
N LEU A 113 -10.92 4.00 -5.99
CA LEU A 113 -10.77 5.35 -5.43
C LEU A 113 -11.45 5.57 -4.07
N PRO A 114 -12.69 5.07 -3.84
CA PRO A 114 -13.35 5.20 -2.54
C PRO A 114 -12.62 4.47 -1.39
N PHE A 115 -11.70 3.55 -1.69
CA PHE A 115 -10.80 2.96 -0.71
C PHE A 115 -9.48 3.74 -0.63
N ALA A 116 -8.85 4.06 -1.77
CA ALA A 116 -7.53 4.66 -1.85
C ALA A 116 -7.40 5.99 -1.07
N ILE A 117 -8.38 6.89 -1.21
CA ILE A 117 -8.30 8.22 -0.59
C ILE A 117 -8.43 8.13 0.94
N PRO A 118 -9.47 7.48 1.51
CA PRO A 118 -9.52 7.26 2.96
C PRO A 118 -8.32 6.48 3.47
N PHE A 119 -7.84 5.49 2.71
CA PHE A 119 -6.69 4.68 3.07
C PHE A 119 -5.42 5.52 3.20
N PHE A 120 -5.16 6.45 2.27
CA PHE A 120 -4.07 7.42 2.37
C PHE A 120 -4.18 8.27 3.65
N PHE A 121 -5.34 8.86 3.94
CA PHE A 121 -5.50 9.67 5.15
C PHE A 121 -5.36 8.85 6.43
N ALA A 122 -5.87 7.61 6.45
CA ALA A 122 -5.71 6.71 7.58
C ALA A 122 -4.23 6.36 7.81
N CYS A 123 -3.51 5.93 6.76
CA CYS A 123 -2.14 5.48 6.88
C CYS A 123 -1.15 6.64 7.06
N ASP A 124 -1.14 7.61 6.15
CA ASP A 124 -0.16 8.70 6.12
C ASP A 124 -0.56 9.88 7.02
N GLY A 125 -1.87 10.05 7.27
CA GLY A 125 -2.40 11.11 8.12
C GLY A 125 -2.52 10.75 9.60
N VAL A 126 -2.78 9.48 9.93
CA VAL A 126 -3.09 9.07 11.30
C VAL A 126 -2.11 8.01 11.82
N ILE A 127 -2.04 6.84 11.18
CA ILE A 127 -1.29 5.68 11.69
C ILE A 127 0.22 5.95 11.69
N ALA A 128 0.80 6.34 10.56
CA ALA A 128 2.23 6.57 10.46
C ALA A 128 2.71 7.72 11.37
N PRO A 129 2.00 8.85 11.47
CA PRO A 129 2.32 9.88 12.46
C PRO A 129 2.14 9.44 13.91
N GLY A 130 1.04 8.75 14.24
CA GLY A 130 0.76 8.25 15.58
C GLY A 130 1.81 7.25 16.08
N LEU A 131 2.42 6.50 15.16
CA LEU A 131 3.51 5.57 15.45
C LEU A 131 4.91 6.20 15.41
N GLY A 132 5.03 7.51 15.11
CA GLY A 132 6.32 8.20 14.97
C GLY A 132 7.11 7.81 13.70
N MET A 133 6.45 7.19 12.73
CA MET A 133 7.08 6.70 11.49
C MET A 133 7.21 7.80 10.44
N SER A 134 6.37 8.83 10.50
CA SER A 134 6.39 9.99 9.61
C SER A 134 5.92 11.23 10.36
N PRO A 135 6.35 12.45 9.99
CA PRO A 135 5.62 13.66 10.39
C PRO A 135 4.18 13.62 9.85
N GLY A 136 3.27 14.35 10.50
CA GLY A 136 1.89 14.52 10.03
C GLY A 136 1.79 15.29 8.71
N LEU A 137 0.72 15.03 7.94
CA LEU A 137 0.51 15.60 6.60
C LEU A 137 0.59 17.13 6.54
N LYS A 138 0.20 17.84 7.60
CA LYS A 138 0.30 19.31 7.70
C LYS A 138 1.74 19.85 7.66
N ARG A 139 2.73 19.01 8.02
CA ARG A 139 4.16 19.37 7.99
C ARG A 139 4.85 18.98 6.68
N ILE A 140 4.26 18.05 5.93
CA ILE A 140 4.82 17.58 4.66
C ILE A 140 4.35 18.53 3.54
N PRO A 141 5.24 18.96 2.64
CA PRO A 141 4.82 19.79 1.52
C PRO A 141 3.79 19.07 0.64
N TRP A 142 2.88 19.83 0.02
CA TRP A 142 1.69 19.25 -0.61
C TRP A 142 2.01 18.32 -1.80
N GLN A 143 3.05 18.64 -2.60
CA GLN A 143 3.40 17.80 -3.77
C GLN A 143 3.85 16.38 -3.36
N PRO A 144 4.78 16.21 -2.41
CA PRO A 144 5.07 14.89 -1.84
C PRO A 144 3.84 14.18 -1.28
N SER A 145 2.93 14.89 -0.60
CA SER A 145 1.71 14.29 -0.07
C SER A 145 0.77 13.79 -1.18
N VAL A 146 0.58 14.58 -2.24
CA VAL A 146 -0.22 14.19 -3.42
C VAL A 146 0.45 13.04 -4.17
N LYS A 147 1.79 13.03 -4.26
CA LYS A 147 2.56 11.92 -4.82
C LYS A 147 2.30 10.62 -4.05
N GLU A 148 2.37 10.65 -2.72
CA GLU A 148 2.05 9.46 -1.89
C GLU A 148 0.58 9.03 -2.07
N MET A 149 -0.36 9.97 -2.12
CA MET A 149 -1.77 9.65 -2.44
C MET A 149 -1.90 8.97 -3.80
N GLY A 150 -1.14 9.41 -4.80
CA GLY A 150 -1.05 8.75 -6.10
C GLY A 150 -0.55 7.31 -6.02
N ASN A 151 0.41 7.01 -5.14
CA ASN A 151 0.86 5.63 -4.89
C ASN A 151 -0.25 4.75 -4.29
N HIS A 152 -1.09 5.30 -3.39
CA HIS A 152 -2.27 4.60 -2.84
C HIS A 152 -3.33 4.32 -3.91
N ILE A 153 -3.54 5.27 -4.82
CA ILE A 153 -4.42 5.09 -5.98
C ILE A 153 -3.87 3.98 -6.88
N ALA A 154 -2.58 4.04 -7.23
CA ALA A 154 -1.92 3.02 -8.05
C ALA A 154 -2.06 1.63 -7.41
N TRP A 155 -1.80 1.50 -6.11
CA TRP A 155 -2.00 0.27 -5.37
C TRP A 155 -3.43 -0.27 -5.54
N THR A 156 -4.44 0.57 -5.29
CA THR A 156 -5.83 0.10 -5.27
C THR A 156 -6.36 -0.22 -6.66
N VAL A 157 -5.99 0.58 -7.66
CA VAL A 157 -6.31 0.30 -9.08
C VAL A 157 -5.72 -1.04 -9.48
N THR A 158 -4.45 -1.31 -9.16
CA THR A 158 -3.81 -2.60 -9.46
C THR A 158 -4.50 -3.75 -8.73
N ALA A 159 -4.80 -3.61 -7.44
CA ALA A 159 -5.49 -4.65 -6.69
C ALA A 159 -6.87 -4.99 -7.31
N GLU A 160 -7.63 -3.96 -7.70
CA GLU A 160 -8.92 -4.15 -8.38
C GLU A 160 -8.76 -4.77 -9.77
N LEU A 161 -7.72 -4.41 -10.53
CA LEU A 161 -7.43 -5.06 -11.82
C LEU A 161 -7.13 -6.55 -11.64
N VAL A 162 -6.30 -6.94 -10.68
CA VAL A 162 -6.03 -8.36 -10.38
C VAL A 162 -7.34 -9.09 -10.08
N HIS A 163 -8.19 -8.52 -9.22
CA HIS A 163 -9.49 -9.10 -8.91
C HIS A 163 -10.42 -9.21 -10.12
N ARG A 164 -10.41 -8.23 -11.03
CA ARG A 164 -11.20 -8.26 -12.26
C ARG A 164 -10.68 -9.31 -13.23
N VAL A 165 -9.37 -9.45 -13.42
CA VAL A 165 -8.77 -10.46 -14.30
C VAL A 165 -9.08 -11.86 -13.80
N VAL A 166 -8.85 -12.12 -12.51
CA VAL A 166 -9.17 -13.43 -11.90
C VAL A 166 -10.68 -13.70 -11.92
N GLY A 167 -11.52 -12.65 -11.84
CA GLY A 167 -12.97 -12.77 -11.93
C GLY A 167 -13.50 -12.97 -13.36
N LYS A 168 -12.78 -12.48 -14.38
CA LYS A 168 -13.11 -12.58 -15.81
C LYS A 168 -12.57 -13.84 -16.49
N GLY A 169 -11.68 -14.61 -15.85
CA GLY A 169 -11.26 -15.94 -16.33
C GLY A 169 -12.34 -17.01 -16.16
N ARG A 170 -13.60 -16.63 -16.37
CA ARG A 170 -14.85 -17.37 -16.26
C ARG A 170 -15.68 -17.07 -17.51
#